data_AF-A0A0C9YUX8-F1
#
_entry.id   AF-A0A0C9YUX8-F1
#
_cell.length_a   1.000
_cell.length_b   1.000
_cell.length_c   1.000
_cell.angle_alpha   90.00
_cell.angle_beta   90.00
_cell.angle_gamma   90.00
#
_symmetry.space_group_name_H-M   'P 1'
#
loop_
_entity.id
_entity.type
_entity.pdbx_description
1 polymer ?
#
loop_
_entity_poly.entity_id
_entity_poly.type
_entity_poly.pdbx_seq_one_letter_code
_entity_poly.pdbx_strand_id
1 'polypeptide(L)'
;LGKGETAFDKMKKVQDGLGGSTYSPFEDRDEWELGQWLINNINQWATDEFLKLQVVSDQSCIRPSYQSNYKFMKTINQLPTSPEWKCELVHTHGDDEDIGNDQGGDEDHTVNGEQMELWVRDPVTCIRELIGNPAFHGDIAYTPEKVYTDCQGCTRQYDEMWTGDWWWETQVS
;
A
#
# COMPACT_ATOMS: atom_id res chain seq x y z
N LEU A 1 1.23 24.09 -6.90
CA LEU A 1 0.88 23.02 -5.93
C LEU A 1 0.61 23.64 -4.56
N GLY A 2 -0.48 23.25 -3.90
CA GLY A 2 -0.81 23.75 -2.56
C GLY A 2 0.25 23.31 -1.54
N LYS A 3 0.58 24.18 -0.58
CA LYS A 3 1.54 23.91 0.51
C LYS A 3 0.93 23.03 1.60
N GLY A 4 0.25 21.94 1.21
CA GLY A 4 -0.32 20.98 2.15
C GLY A 4 0.79 20.06 2.67
N GLU A 5 0.77 19.78 3.97
CA GLU A 5 1.65 18.76 4.56
C GLU A 5 1.29 17.38 4.01
N THR A 6 2.28 16.69 3.42
CA THR A 6 2.10 15.35 2.85
C THR A 6 2.25 14.26 3.93
N ALA A 7 1.85 13.03 3.60
CA ALA A 7 2.12 11.88 4.46
C ALA A 7 3.64 11.71 4.69
N PHE A 8 4.45 11.90 3.65
CA PHE A 8 5.91 11.80 3.73
C PHE A 8 6.55 12.90 4.58
N ASP A 9 5.99 14.11 4.58
CA ASP A 9 6.43 15.18 5.49
C ASP A 9 6.20 14.80 6.96
N LYS A 10 5.07 14.16 7.26
CA LYS A 10 4.76 13.65 8.61
C LYS A 10 5.69 12.50 8.99
N MET A 11 5.91 11.55 8.07
CA MET A 11 6.84 10.43 8.29
C MET A 11 8.25 10.94 8.59
N LYS A 12 8.73 11.91 7.81
CA LYS A 12 10.03 12.55 8.04
C LYS A 12 10.12 13.21 9.42
N LYS A 13 9.08 13.95 9.84
CA LYS A 13 9.04 14.55 11.19
C LYS A 13 9.09 13.51 12.31
N VAL A 14 8.39 12.38 12.15
CA VAL A 14 8.43 11.27 13.11
C VAL A 14 9.83 10.66 13.16
N GLN A 15 10.44 10.42 12.00
CA GLN A 15 11.79 9.88 11.90
C GLN A 15 12.84 10.82 12.52
N ASP A 16 12.75 12.12 12.23
CA ASP A 16 13.60 13.16 12.84
C ASP A 16 13.44 13.17 14.37
N GLY A 17 12.22 12.96 14.88
CA GLY A 17 11.93 12.84 16.31
C GLY A 17 12.46 11.56 16.97
N LEU A 18 12.67 10.49 16.20
CA LEU A 18 13.23 9.20 16.65
C LEU A 18 14.76 9.13 16.51
N GLY A 19 15.42 10.28 16.34
CA GLY A 19 16.89 10.35 16.23
C GLY A 19 17.40 10.39 14.79
N GLY A 20 16.53 10.49 13.79
CA GLY A 20 16.89 10.77 12.39
C GLY A 20 17.58 9.62 11.66
N SER A 21 17.64 8.42 12.25
CA SER A 21 18.19 7.24 11.57
C SER A 21 17.31 6.87 10.39
N THR A 22 17.91 6.69 9.21
CA THR A 22 17.24 6.16 8.00
C THR A 22 16.55 4.82 8.26
N TYR A 23 17.05 4.06 9.25
CA TYR A 23 16.56 2.74 9.61
C TYR A 23 15.61 2.73 10.80
N SER A 24 15.32 3.86 11.43
CA SER A 24 14.33 3.94 12.51
C SER A 24 13.00 3.28 12.09
N PRO A 25 12.36 2.44 12.92
CA PRO A 25 12.58 2.23 14.36
C PRO A 25 13.69 1.23 14.72
N PHE A 26 14.39 0.67 13.73
CA PHE A 26 15.53 -0.22 13.96
C PHE A 26 16.75 0.60 14.42
N GLU A 27 17.60 -0.04 15.21
CA GLU A 27 18.82 0.53 15.77
C GLU A 27 19.82 0.88 14.65
N ASP A 28 20.00 -0.03 13.70
CA ASP A 28 20.91 0.14 12.59
C ASP A 28 20.45 -0.60 11.31
N ARG A 29 21.30 -0.52 10.29
CA ARG A 29 21.08 -1.16 8.99
C ARG A 29 21.05 -2.68 9.10
N ASP A 30 21.95 -3.27 9.89
CA ASP A 30 22.11 -4.72 9.96
C ASP A 30 20.89 -5.34 10.64
N GLU A 31 20.37 -4.69 11.68
CA GLU A 31 19.12 -5.04 12.33
C GLU A 31 17.94 -4.90 11.35
N TRP A 32 17.85 -3.80 10.61
CA TRP A 32 16.79 -3.62 9.61
C TRP A 32 16.82 -4.70 8.51
N GLU A 33 18.00 -5.05 7.99
CA GLU A 33 18.16 -6.10 6.98
C GLU A 33 17.71 -7.47 7.53
N LEU A 34 18.04 -7.79 8.79
CA LEU A 34 17.55 -8.99 9.46
C LEU A 34 16.03 -8.97 9.59
N GLY A 35 15.44 -7.85 10.01
CA GLY A 35 13.99 -7.70 10.14
C GLY A 35 13.26 -7.88 8.81
N GLN A 36 13.78 -7.26 7.73
CA GLN A 36 13.25 -7.44 6.38
C GLN A 36 13.34 -8.90 5.92
N TRP A 37 14.44 -9.59 6.23
CA TRP A 37 14.56 -10.99 5.85
C TRP A 37 13.56 -11.88 6.62
N LEU A 38 13.42 -11.67 7.93
CA LEU A 38 12.49 -12.43 8.78
C LEU A 38 11.05 -12.31 8.28
N ILE A 39 10.55 -11.09 8.04
CA ILE A 39 9.15 -10.86 7.66
C ILE A 39 8.80 -11.47 6.30
N ASN A 40 9.77 -11.53 5.38
CA ASN A 40 9.54 -12.01 4.01
C ASN A 40 9.71 -13.53 3.86
N ASN A 41 10.48 -14.18 4.75
CA ASN A 41 10.90 -15.57 4.54
C ASN A 41 10.38 -16.54 5.60
N ILE A 42 9.95 -16.06 6.78
CA ILE A 42 9.66 -16.92 7.91
C ILE A 42 8.29 -16.59 8.53
N ASN A 43 7.58 -17.62 9.00
CA ASN A 43 6.35 -17.44 9.75
C ASN A 43 6.59 -16.92 11.19
N GLN A 44 5.52 -16.48 11.86
CA GLN A 44 5.62 -15.90 13.19
C GLN A 44 6.22 -16.85 14.25
N TRP A 45 5.90 -18.14 14.15
CA TRP A 45 6.41 -19.14 15.09
C TRP A 45 7.93 -19.34 14.92
N ALA A 46 8.40 -19.52 13.70
CA ALA A 46 9.81 -19.76 13.42
C ALA A 46 10.65 -18.49 13.66
N THR A 47 10.05 -17.30 13.49
CA THR A 47 10.65 -16.03 13.92
C THR A 47 10.88 -16.03 15.43
N ASP A 48 9.90 -16.47 16.22
CA ASP A 48 10.02 -16.53 17.68
C ASP A 48 11.04 -17.57 18.15
N GLU A 49 11.14 -18.72 17.45
CA GLU A 49 12.17 -19.72 17.73
C GLU A 49 13.57 -19.21 17.38
N PHE A 50 13.74 -18.59 16.19
CA PHE A 50 14.99 -18.01 15.74
C PHE A 50 15.54 -16.98 16.72
N LEU A 51 14.69 -16.06 17.19
CA LEU A 51 15.09 -15.00 18.11
C LEU A 51 15.50 -15.53 19.50
N LYS A 52 15.12 -16.75 19.85
CA LYS A 52 15.49 -17.43 21.11
C LYS A 52 16.77 -18.27 21.00
N LEU A 53 17.30 -18.50 19.80
CA LEU A 53 18.56 -19.21 19.63
C LEU A 53 19.67 -18.52 20.42
N GLN A 54 20.53 -19.28 21.10
CA GLN A 54 21.62 -18.73 21.92
C GLN A 54 22.59 -17.85 21.12
N VAL A 55 22.75 -18.15 19.82
CA VAL A 55 23.58 -17.37 18.88
C VAL A 55 22.95 -16.03 18.46
N VAL A 56 21.68 -15.78 18.79
CA VAL A 56 20.96 -14.54 18.50
C VAL A 56 20.59 -13.79 19.79
N SER A 57 20.38 -14.53 20.89
CA SER A 57 20.00 -13.99 22.20
C SER A 57 21.20 -13.48 23.01
N ASP A 58 21.00 -13.24 24.31
CA ASP A 58 21.79 -12.45 25.27
C ASP A 58 23.31 -12.76 25.40
N GLN A 59 23.90 -13.62 24.59
CA GLN A 59 25.34 -13.94 24.64
C GLN A 59 26.07 -13.76 23.30
N SER A 60 25.44 -13.11 22.31
CA SER A 60 25.92 -13.11 20.93
C SER A 60 26.15 -11.71 20.32
N CYS A 61 26.78 -11.70 19.14
CA CYS A 61 27.21 -10.50 18.40
C CYS A 61 26.08 -9.78 17.63
N ILE A 62 24.93 -10.41 17.41
CA ILE A 62 23.85 -9.85 16.55
C ILE A 62 22.76 -9.13 17.35
N ARG A 63 22.46 -9.61 18.58
CA ARG A 63 21.57 -8.99 19.59
C ARG A 63 20.54 -7.95 19.06
N PRO A 64 19.51 -8.39 18.30
CA PRO A 64 18.46 -7.47 17.86
C PRO A 64 17.66 -6.94 19.05
N SER A 65 17.21 -5.69 18.94
CA SER A 65 16.35 -4.99 19.92
C SER A 65 15.01 -5.74 20.16
N TYR A 66 14.53 -6.46 19.15
CA TYR A 66 13.35 -7.31 19.22
C TYR A 66 13.71 -8.76 19.55
N GLN A 67 13.83 -9.05 20.85
CA GLN A 67 14.17 -10.39 21.36
C GLN A 67 13.03 -11.44 21.29
N SER A 68 11.89 -11.10 20.68
CA SER A 68 10.75 -12.01 20.51
C SER A 68 9.92 -11.59 19.31
N ASN A 69 9.13 -12.51 18.76
CA ASN A 69 8.22 -12.18 17.65
C ASN A 69 7.24 -11.06 18.03
N TYR A 70 6.79 -11.03 19.30
CA TYR A 70 5.93 -9.94 19.79
C TYR A 70 6.63 -8.57 19.72
N LYS A 71 7.88 -8.46 20.21
CA LYS A 71 8.65 -7.21 20.13
C LYS A 71 8.96 -6.85 18.69
N PHE A 72 9.23 -7.85 17.84
CA PHE A 72 9.49 -7.67 16.42
C PHE A 72 8.28 -7.07 15.72
N MET A 73 7.11 -7.70 15.84
CA MET A 73 5.86 -7.17 15.27
C MET A 73 5.50 -5.80 15.83
N LYS A 74 5.78 -5.54 17.11
CA LYS A 74 5.60 -4.19 17.69
C LYS A 74 6.53 -3.15 17.06
N THR A 75 7.71 -3.54 16.61
CA THR A 75 8.66 -2.68 15.89
C THR A 75 8.18 -2.46 14.46
N ILE A 76 7.76 -3.53 13.77
CA ILE A 76 7.16 -3.46 12.43
C ILE A 76 5.93 -2.54 12.40
N ASN A 77 5.06 -2.61 13.42
CA ASN A 77 3.86 -1.77 13.49
C ASN A 77 4.15 -0.27 13.74
N GLN A 78 5.38 0.10 14.08
CA GLN A 78 5.79 1.51 14.16
C GLN A 78 6.22 2.07 12.80
N LEU A 79 6.46 1.20 11.82
CA LEU A 79 6.77 1.64 10.47
C LEU A 79 5.57 2.42 9.91
N PRO A 80 5.84 3.50 9.16
CA PRO A 80 4.78 4.26 8.53
C PRO A 80 4.00 3.36 7.59
N THR A 81 2.70 3.25 7.84
CA THR A 81 1.77 2.47 7.02
C THR A 81 1.08 3.37 6.00
N SER A 82 0.86 2.80 4.81
CA SER A 82 -0.02 3.34 3.77
C SER A 82 -1.47 3.44 4.25
N PRO A 83 -2.42 3.96 3.43
CA PRO A 83 -3.77 4.21 3.88
C PRO A 83 -4.44 2.94 4.38
N GLU A 84 -5.23 3.09 5.44
CA GLU A 84 -5.82 1.97 6.16
C GLU A 84 -6.70 1.11 5.24
N TRP A 85 -6.57 -0.21 5.40
CA TRP A 85 -7.46 -1.18 4.78
C TRP A 85 -8.81 -1.18 5.50
N LYS A 86 -9.90 -1.22 4.73
CA LYS A 86 -11.26 -1.42 5.22
C LYS A 86 -11.76 -2.76 4.71
N CYS A 87 -12.37 -3.54 5.59
CA CYS A 87 -13.07 -4.76 5.21
C CYS A 87 -14.58 -4.45 5.18
N GLU A 88 -15.19 -4.63 4.02
CA GLU A 88 -16.62 -4.46 3.81
C GLU A 88 -17.22 -5.82 3.41
N LEU A 89 -18.33 -6.21 4.04
CA LEU A 89 -19.06 -7.42 3.65
C LEU A 89 -20.00 -7.06 2.50
N VAL A 90 -19.78 -7.68 1.35
CA VAL A 90 -20.60 -7.48 0.14
C VAL A 90 -21.40 -8.74 -0.11
N HIS A 91 -22.69 -8.56 -0.39
CA HIS A 91 -23.57 -9.64 -0.81
C HIS A 91 -23.63 -9.66 -2.34
N THR A 92 -23.25 -10.78 -2.95
CA THR A 92 -23.35 -10.97 -4.39
C THR A 92 -24.62 -11.74 -4.72
N HIS A 93 -25.41 -11.28 -5.68
CA HIS A 93 -26.52 -12.07 -6.20
C HIS A 93 -26.00 -13.05 -7.24
N GLY A 94 -26.29 -14.35 -7.08
CA GLY A 94 -26.04 -15.35 -8.09
C GLY A 94 -26.87 -15.10 -9.35
N ASP A 95 -26.31 -15.49 -10.50
CA ASP A 95 -26.85 -15.37 -11.84
C ASP A 95 -27.84 -16.50 -12.22
N ASP A 96 -28.07 -17.43 -11.31
CA ASP A 96 -29.14 -18.43 -11.46
C ASP A 96 -30.50 -17.76 -11.21
N GLU A 97 -31.14 -17.29 -12.29
CA GLU A 97 -32.60 -17.33 -12.32
C GLU A 97 -32.99 -18.78 -12.11
N ASP A 98 -33.63 -19.08 -10.97
CA ASP A 98 -34.23 -20.36 -10.65
C ASP A 98 -35.22 -20.70 -11.78
N ILE A 99 -34.74 -21.33 -12.87
CA ILE A 99 -35.56 -21.81 -13.98
C ILE A 99 -36.36 -22.96 -13.38
N GLY A 100 -37.50 -22.59 -12.82
CA GLY A 100 -38.41 -23.46 -12.10
C GLY A 100 -38.67 -24.73 -12.90
N ASN A 101 -38.11 -25.83 -12.40
CA ASN A 101 -38.57 -27.17 -12.66
C ASN A 101 -38.32 -27.99 -11.40
N ASP A 102 -39.06 -27.66 -10.33
CA ASP A 102 -39.51 -28.75 -9.48
C ASP A 102 -40.92 -28.50 -8.93
N GLN A 103 -41.84 -29.32 -9.39
CA GLN A 103 -43.18 -29.45 -8.81
C GLN A 103 -43.04 -30.27 -7.53
N GLY A 104 -42.78 -29.61 -6.39
CA GLY A 104 -43.05 -30.21 -5.10
C GLY A 104 -42.15 -29.77 -3.96
N GLY A 105 -42.74 -29.04 -3.01
CA GLY A 105 -42.34 -29.11 -1.60
C GLY A 105 -41.48 -27.95 -1.10
N ASP A 106 -42.13 -27.13 -0.27
CA ASP A 106 -41.61 -26.44 0.92
C ASP A 106 -40.40 -25.49 0.82
N GLU A 107 -40.75 -24.22 1.02
CA GLU A 107 -40.09 -23.21 1.87
C GLU A 107 -38.70 -22.66 1.47
N ASP A 108 -38.74 -21.35 1.16
CA ASP A 108 -37.65 -20.38 1.09
C ASP A 108 -36.74 -20.43 -0.16
N HIS A 109 -37.27 -19.96 -1.28
CA HIS A 109 -36.46 -19.50 -2.43
C HIS A 109 -35.78 -18.17 -2.07
N THR A 110 -34.83 -18.19 -1.13
CA THR A 110 -33.88 -17.09 -0.98
C THR A 110 -32.88 -17.21 -2.12
N VAL A 111 -32.87 -16.22 -3.02
CA VAL A 111 -31.84 -16.05 -4.07
C VAL A 111 -30.47 -16.32 -3.43
N ASN A 112 -29.82 -17.43 -3.79
CA ASN A 112 -28.58 -17.91 -3.19
C ASN A 112 -27.43 -16.95 -3.50
N GLY A 113 -27.35 -15.86 -2.74
CA GLY A 113 -26.23 -14.94 -2.79
C GLY A 113 -25.17 -15.30 -1.75
N GLU A 114 -23.90 -15.22 -2.14
CA GLU A 114 -22.78 -15.40 -1.23
C GLU A 114 -22.44 -14.09 -0.51
N GLN A 115 -21.99 -14.19 0.75
CA GLN A 115 -21.36 -13.06 1.44
C GLN A 115 -19.85 -13.16 1.26
N MET A 116 -19.24 -12.09 0.75
CA MET A 116 -17.81 -12.01 0.50
C MET A 116 -17.18 -10.86 1.30
N GLU A 117 -15.98 -11.09 1.81
CA GLU A 117 -15.15 -10.03 2.41
C GLU A 117 -14.42 -9.26 1.31
N LEU A 118 -14.75 -7.98 1.17
CA LEU A 118 -14.09 -7.06 0.25
C LEU A 118 -13.12 -6.15 1.02
N TRP A 119 -11.84 -6.29 0.74
CA TRP A 119 -10.79 -5.43 1.32
C TRP A 119 -10.48 -4.26 0.39
N VAL A 120 -10.82 -3.04 0.80
CA VAL A 120 -10.69 -1.81 0.00
C VAL A 120 -9.91 -0.73 0.75
N ARG A 121 -9.41 0.25 0.01
CA ARG A 121 -8.83 1.49 0.55
C ARG A 121 -9.59 2.68 -0.01
N ASP A 122 -9.59 3.79 0.73
CA ASP A 122 -10.09 5.05 0.19
C ASP A 122 -9.20 5.50 -0.99
N PRO A 123 -9.72 5.54 -2.23
CA PRO A 123 -8.93 5.90 -3.40
C PRO A 123 -8.39 7.32 -3.30
N VAL A 124 -9.11 8.25 -2.68
CA VAL A 124 -8.68 9.64 -2.54
C VAL A 124 -7.44 9.73 -1.64
N THR A 125 -7.43 8.98 -0.54
CA THR A 125 -6.28 8.93 0.37
C THR A 125 -5.08 8.23 -0.29
N CYS A 126 -5.31 7.15 -1.06
CA CYS A 126 -4.25 6.47 -1.82
C CYS A 126 -3.60 7.40 -2.86
N ILE A 127 -4.41 8.11 -3.65
CA ILE A 127 -3.91 9.06 -4.64
C ILE A 127 -3.14 10.20 -3.96
N ARG A 128 -3.65 10.72 -2.83
CA ARG A 128 -2.97 11.78 -2.08
C ARG A 128 -1.61 11.34 -1.56
N GLU A 129 -1.49 10.11 -1.05
CA GLU A 129 -0.21 9.54 -0.64
C GLU A 129 0.73 9.38 -1.83
N LEU A 130 0.25 8.79 -2.93
CA LEU A 130 1.04 8.56 -4.14
C LEU A 130 1.63 9.86 -4.69
N ILE A 131 0.78 10.89 -4.88
CA ILE A 131 1.20 12.20 -5.40
C ILE A 131 2.12 12.93 -4.41
N GLY A 132 1.97 12.67 -3.10
CA GLY A 132 2.80 13.25 -2.05
C GLY A 132 4.17 12.59 -1.91
N ASN A 133 4.46 11.50 -2.62
CA ASN A 133 5.72 10.79 -2.52
C ASN A 133 6.84 11.58 -3.22
N PRO A 134 7.91 11.99 -2.50
CA PRO A 134 9.04 12.70 -3.09
C PRO A 134 9.72 11.94 -4.23
N ALA A 135 9.62 10.61 -4.28
CA ALA A 135 10.18 9.79 -5.34
C ALA A 135 9.58 10.06 -6.73
N PHE A 136 8.37 10.64 -6.80
CA PHE A 136 7.71 11.01 -8.06
C PHE A 136 7.74 12.51 -8.33
N HIS A 137 8.53 13.27 -7.55
CA HIS A 137 8.57 14.71 -7.70
C HIS A 137 9.20 15.10 -9.04
N GLY A 138 8.39 15.69 -9.92
CA GLY A 138 8.79 16.08 -11.28
C GLY A 138 8.39 15.07 -12.36
N ASP A 139 7.97 13.86 -11.96
CA ASP A 139 7.54 12.80 -12.87
C ASP A 139 6.00 12.80 -13.07
N ILE A 140 5.28 13.61 -12.29
CA ILE A 140 3.81 13.74 -12.38
C ILE A 140 3.46 15.00 -13.18
N ALA A 141 2.76 14.82 -14.29
CA ALA A 141 2.15 15.92 -15.03
C ALA A 141 0.87 16.42 -14.34
N TYR A 142 0.75 17.73 -14.15
CA TYR A 142 -0.46 18.38 -13.60
C TYR A 142 -1.17 19.28 -14.61
N THR A 143 -0.59 19.43 -15.79
CA THR A 143 -1.10 20.26 -16.88
C THR A 143 -0.89 19.51 -18.17
N PRO A 144 -1.81 19.68 -19.13
CA PRO A 144 -1.63 19.09 -20.44
C PRO A 144 -0.44 19.73 -21.16
N GLU A 145 0.26 18.95 -21.97
CA GLU A 145 1.42 19.37 -22.75
C GLU A 145 1.23 18.98 -24.21
N LYS A 146 1.87 19.72 -25.13
CA LYS A 146 1.90 19.34 -26.54
C LYS A 146 3.29 18.88 -26.94
N VAL A 147 3.45 17.57 -27.07
CA VAL A 147 4.72 16.94 -27.48
C VAL A 147 4.72 16.69 -28.98
N TYR A 148 5.86 16.97 -29.62
CA TYR A 148 6.06 16.84 -31.06
C TYR A 148 7.39 16.10 -31.33
N THR A 149 7.39 15.28 -32.38
CA THR A 149 8.59 14.50 -32.77
C THR A 149 9.54 15.27 -33.69
N ASP A 150 9.09 16.41 -34.22
CA ASP A 150 9.85 17.27 -35.11
C ASP A 150 9.92 18.71 -34.59
N CYS A 151 10.97 19.43 -35.01
CA CYS A 151 11.21 20.82 -34.61
C CYS A 151 10.22 21.84 -35.22
N GLN A 152 9.43 21.44 -36.22
CA GLN A 152 8.42 22.31 -36.84
C GLN A 152 7.05 22.20 -36.17
N GLY A 153 6.86 21.23 -35.26
CA GLY A 153 5.61 20.99 -34.56
C GLY A 153 4.51 20.42 -35.47
N CYS A 154 4.86 19.69 -36.52
CA CYS A 154 3.88 19.16 -37.48
C CYS A 154 3.36 17.76 -37.10
N THR A 155 4.18 16.94 -36.45
CA THR A 155 3.89 15.56 -36.09
C THR A 155 3.78 15.43 -34.58
N ARG A 156 2.53 15.33 -34.13
CA ARG A 156 2.15 15.12 -32.73
C ARG A 156 2.56 13.75 -32.22
N GLN A 157 3.01 13.72 -30.96
CA GLN A 157 3.21 12.50 -30.18
C GLN A 157 2.14 12.42 -29.10
N TYR A 158 1.50 11.25 -29.00
CA TYR A 158 0.52 10.90 -27.99
C TYR A 158 0.96 9.60 -27.34
N ASP A 159 1.53 9.69 -26.15
CA ASP A 159 2.08 8.58 -25.38
C ASP A 159 1.45 8.49 -23.99
N GLU A 160 1.18 9.65 -23.39
CA GLU A 160 0.66 9.77 -22.04
C GLU A 160 -0.62 10.60 -21.97
N MET A 161 -1.39 10.45 -20.88
CA MET A 161 -2.70 11.12 -20.74
C MET A 161 -2.61 12.65 -20.92
N TRP A 162 -1.55 13.29 -20.43
CA TRP A 162 -1.35 14.76 -20.52
C TRP A 162 -0.95 15.25 -21.89
N THR A 163 -0.53 14.36 -22.80
CA THR A 163 -0.20 14.73 -24.19
C THR A 163 -1.43 14.74 -25.11
N GLY A 164 -2.52 14.11 -24.66
CA GLY A 164 -3.80 14.01 -25.35
C GLY A 164 -4.58 15.32 -25.39
N ASP A 165 -5.31 15.53 -26.49
CA ASP A 165 -6.16 16.71 -26.65
C ASP A 165 -7.35 16.70 -25.66
N TRP A 166 -7.79 15.53 -25.21
CA TRP A 166 -8.86 15.39 -24.22
C TRP A 166 -8.57 16.13 -22.89
N TRP A 167 -7.34 16.10 -22.38
CA TRP A 167 -7.02 16.79 -21.12
C TRP A 167 -7.02 18.32 -21.33
N TRP A 168 -6.58 18.79 -22.51
CA TRP A 168 -6.74 20.21 -22.88
C TRP A 168 -8.21 20.64 -22.85
N GLU A 169 -9.10 19.87 -23.45
CA GLU A 169 -10.54 20.18 -23.48
C GLU A 169 -11.17 20.17 -22.08
N THR A 170 -10.73 19.25 -21.22
CA THR A 170 -11.24 19.09 -19.86
C THR A 170 -10.86 20.26 -18.95
N GLN A 171 -9.72 20.91 -19.16
CA GLN A 171 -9.28 22.05 -18.33
C GLN A 171 -9.98 23.38 -18.64
N VAL A 172 -10.72 23.47 -19.74
CA VAL A 172 -11.40 24.73 -20.16
C VAL A 172 -12.84 24.82 -19.62
N SER A 173 -13.30 23.82 -18.85
CA SER A 173 -14.58 23.82 -18.14
C SER A 173 -14.45 24.36 -16.72
#